data_AF-A0A3L6JNG8-F1
#
_entry.id   AF-A0A3L6JNG8-F1
#
_cell.length_a   1.000
_cell.length_b   1.000
_cell.length_c   1.000
_cell.angle_alpha   90.00
_cell.angle_beta   90.00
_cell.angle_gamma   90.00
#
_symmetry.space_group_name_H-M   'P 1'
#
loop_
_entity.id
_entity.type
_entity.pdbx_description
1 polymer ?
#
loop_
_entity_poly.entity_id
_entity_poly.type
_entity_poly.pdbx_seq_one_letter_code
_entity_poly.pdbx_strand_id
1 'polypeptide(L)'
;MTSASLAASFTSKIDFQSPMSDLVAVLPYVLPLIFIGTMLLLFQRYLPREALRRNIYWLSGWACLAVSFIIVLYAGFGSGWLNSQPFGSWWAFVGVVQGISDILFGSIGIGVLYVLIIGLVFAALAHSLIMPPNPDFVRLNEELKEAKEGAKEFKSKSQNLEAENKRLKEFVSEKEVVLTALQTELTTLKTQVGEGKESYTSLEDKLKAAAAATESAEGKEDELLATLSQKDQTIGVLQSELASLKRMVETSSKAAPAGAPVVEPALAKTLEAKLKTTEARLESYSRRAETATEVADSVISDMAQLMSQVETSKMDPQAKKVLTALIEGLGRAVGRISRPAPGKVSEEPKIEMIGAIMMIHEVLDFIKKMSRAS
;
A
#
# COMPACT_ATOMS: atom_id res chain seq x y z
N MET A 1 -84.05 -6.97 -80.43
CA MET A 1 -83.93 -7.43 -79.03
C MET A 1 -83.95 -8.94 -79.03
N THR A 2 -82.86 -9.59 -78.61
CA THR A 2 -82.82 -10.81 -77.75
C THR A 2 -81.35 -11.24 -77.60
N SER A 3 -80.75 -10.72 -76.53
CA SER A 3 -79.85 -11.38 -75.57
C SER A 3 -79.08 -12.63 -76.01
N ALA A 4 -77.75 -12.47 -76.06
CA ALA A 4 -76.75 -13.53 -76.06
C ALA A 4 -76.81 -14.37 -74.78
N SER A 5 -76.96 -15.69 -74.91
CA SER A 5 -76.69 -16.66 -73.85
C SER A 5 -75.32 -17.29 -74.09
N LEU A 6 -74.26 -16.65 -73.58
CA LEU A 6 -72.94 -17.26 -73.50
C LEU A 6 -72.84 -18.05 -72.19
N ALA A 7 -73.45 -19.24 -72.15
CA ALA A 7 -73.16 -20.23 -71.13
C ALA A 7 -72.03 -21.12 -71.65
N ALA A 8 -70.78 -20.67 -71.47
CA ALA A 8 -69.61 -21.50 -71.73
C ALA A 8 -69.55 -22.59 -70.65
N SER A 9 -70.04 -23.78 -70.98
CA SER A 9 -69.81 -24.98 -70.19
C SER A 9 -68.32 -25.35 -70.29
N PHE A 10 -67.53 -24.99 -69.29
CA PHE A 10 -66.20 -25.57 -69.10
C PHE A 10 -66.36 -27.03 -68.66
N THR A 11 -66.34 -27.95 -69.62
CA THR A 11 -66.23 -29.38 -69.35
C THR A 11 -64.77 -29.69 -69.05
N SER A 12 -64.46 -29.95 -67.77
CA SER A 12 -63.20 -30.57 -67.36
C SER A 12 -63.04 -31.89 -68.13
N LYS A 13 -61.99 -32.01 -68.96
CA LYS A 13 -61.67 -33.24 -69.72
C LYS A 13 -60.92 -34.28 -68.89
N ILE A 14 -60.70 -34.03 -67.60
CA ILE A 14 -60.01 -34.96 -66.70
C ILE A 14 -60.96 -35.23 -65.54
N ASP A 15 -61.50 -36.45 -65.52
CA ASP A 15 -62.34 -36.94 -64.43
C ASP A 15 -61.42 -37.60 -63.39
N PHE A 16 -61.07 -36.84 -62.36
CA PHE A 16 -60.30 -37.37 -61.24
C PHE A 16 -61.27 -38.11 -60.32
N GLN A 17 -61.18 -39.44 -60.25
CA GLN A 17 -61.99 -40.21 -59.30
C GLN A 17 -61.66 -39.79 -57.86
N SER A 18 -62.68 -39.76 -56.99
CA SER A 18 -62.50 -39.53 -55.55
C SER A 18 -61.46 -40.49 -54.98
N PRO A 19 -60.50 -40.04 -54.15
CA PRO A 19 -60.40 -38.72 -53.50
C PRO A 19 -59.50 -37.70 -54.23
N MET A 20 -59.04 -38.01 -55.45
CA MET A 20 -58.06 -37.19 -56.15
C MET A 20 -58.65 -35.85 -56.62
N SER A 21 -59.95 -35.79 -56.92
CA SER A 21 -60.68 -34.55 -57.25
C SER A 21 -60.57 -33.50 -56.16
N ASP A 22 -60.72 -33.91 -54.92
CA ASP A 22 -60.85 -33.00 -53.78
C ASP A 22 -59.48 -32.51 -53.32
N LEU A 23 -58.48 -33.38 -53.42
CA LEU A 23 -57.08 -32.99 -53.23
C LEU A 23 -56.65 -31.96 -54.29
N VAL A 24 -57.06 -32.14 -55.55
CA VAL A 24 -56.79 -31.17 -56.63
C VAL A 24 -57.53 -29.85 -56.41
N ALA A 25 -58.77 -29.88 -55.93
CA ALA A 25 -59.55 -28.67 -55.62
C ALA A 25 -58.93 -27.83 -54.48
N VAL A 26 -58.19 -28.48 -53.60
CA VAL A 26 -57.58 -27.87 -52.41
C VAL A 26 -56.16 -27.35 -52.64
N LEU A 27 -55.45 -27.86 -53.66
CA LEU A 27 -54.08 -27.45 -54.02
C LEU A 27 -53.89 -25.92 -54.12
N PRO A 28 -54.81 -25.12 -54.71
CA PRO A 28 -54.65 -23.67 -54.81
C PRO A 28 -54.59 -22.96 -53.45
N TYR A 29 -55.10 -23.57 -52.37
CA TYR A 29 -55.07 -23.01 -51.02
C TYR A 29 -53.86 -23.52 -50.22
N VAL A 30 -53.56 -24.81 -50.36
CA VAL A 30 -52.47 -25.50 -49.66
C VAL A 30 -51.09 -25.04 -50.11
N LEU A 31 -50.85 -24.93 -51.42
CA LEU A 31 -49.53 -24.56 -51.95
C LEU A 31 -49.06 -23.17 -51.48
N PRO A 32 -49.88 -22.11 -51.53
CA PRO A 32 -49.50 -20.82 -50.97
C PRO A 32 -49.20 -20.90 -49.47
N LEU A 33 -50.03 -21.59 -48.68
CA LEU A 33 -49.85 -21.74 -47.23
C LEU A 33 -48.52 -22.42 -46.89
N ILE A 34 -48.12 -23.47 -47.62
CA ILE A 34 -46.82 -24.13 -47.45
C ILE A 34 -45.69 -23.17 -47.82
N PHE A 35 -45.81 -22.47 -48.95
CA PHE A 35 -44.78 -21.54 -49.41
C PHE A 35 -44.56 -20.39 -48.42
N ILE A 36 -45.64 -19.83 -47.87
CA ILE A 36 -45.58 -18.77 -46.86
C ILE A 36 -45.03 -19.30 -45.55
N GLY A 37 -45.52 -20.46 -45.09
CA GLY A 37 -45.05 -21.09 -43.84
C GLY A 37 -43.55 -21.35 -43.88
N THR A 38 -43.05 -21.88 -44.99
CA THR A 38 -41.62 -22.12 -45.21
C THR A 38 -40.82 -20.81 -45.30
N MET A 39 -41.32 -19.79 -46.01
CA MET A 39 -40.67 -18.48 -46.07
C MET A 39 -40.57 -17.80 -44.69
N LEU A 40 -41.63 -17.80 -43.88
CA LEU A 40 -41.61 -17.21 -42.53
C LEU A 40 -40.61 -17.93 -41.61
N LEU A 41 -40.54 -19.27 -41.70
CA LEU A 41 -39.58 -20.07 -40.94
C LEU A 41 -38.14 -19.89 -41.40
N LEU A 42 -37.89 -19.57 -42.67
CA LEU A 42 -36.53 -19.23 -43.14
C LEU A 42 -36.15 -17.80 -42.73
N PHE A 43 -37.10 -16.87 -42.80
CA PHE A 43 -36.89 -15.46 -42.50
C PHE A 43 -36.52 -15.21 -41.02
N GLN A 44 -36.98 -16.07 -40.11
CA GLN A 44 -36.64 -15.98 -38.68
C GLN A 44 -35.12 -15.97 -38.41
N ARG A 45 -34.31 -16.55 -39.31
CA ARG A 45 -32.85 -16.64 -39.16
C ARG A 45 -32.18 -15.27 -39.20
N TYR A 46 -32.83 -14.29 -39.83
CA TYR A 46 -32.32 -12.94 -40.00
C TYR A 46 -32.82 -11.95 -38.93
N LEU A 47 -33.63 -12.42 -37.98
CA LEU A 47 -34.16 -11.60 -36.90
C LEU A 47 -33.35 -11.82 -35.60
N PRO A 48 -33.08 -10.75 -34.82
CA PRO A 48 -32.31 -10.83 -33.59
C PRO A 48 -32.95 -11.78 -32.57
N ARG A 49 -32.11 -12.50 -31.82
CA ARG A 49 -32.55 -13.65 -31.02
C ARG A 49 -33.52 -13.31 -29.89
N GLU A 50 -33.53 -12.07 -29.41
CA GLU A 50 -34.36 -11.65 -28.28
C GLU A 50 -35.65 -10.92 -28.71
N ALA A 51 -35.89 -10.77 -30.01
CA ALA A 51 -37.06 -10.03 -30.48
C ALA A 51 -38.33 -10.88 -30.42
N LEU A 52 -39.35 -10.41 -29.71
CA LEU A 52 -40.74 -10.93 -29.71
C LEU A 52 -41.27 -11.16 -31.15
N ARG A 53 -40.83 -10.32 -32.09
CA ARG A 53 -41.11 -10.45 -33.53
C ARG A 53 -40.69 -11.82 -34.09
N ARG A 54 -39.52 -12.34 -33.72
CA ARG A 54 -39.04 -13.66 -34.17
C ARG A 54 -39.98 -14.79 -33.74
N ASN A 55 -40.49 -14.72 -32.51
CA ASN A 55 -41.43 -15.73 -32.00
C ASN A 55 -42.76 -15.69 -32.74
N ILE A 56 -43.24 -14.49 -33.13
CA ILE A 56 -44.46 -14.34 -33.94
C ILE A 56 -44.27 -14.94 -35.34
N TYR A 57 -43.14 -14.68 -35.99
CA TYR A 57 -42.83 -15.25 -37.31
C TYR A 57 -42.69 -16.78 -37.27
N TRP A 58 -42.08 -17.30 -36.20
CA TRP A 58 -41.97 -18.75 -35.98
C TRP A 58 -43.34 -19.40 -35.75
N LEU A 59 -44.16 -18.83 -34.86
CA LEU A 59 -45.49 -19.34 -34.54
C LEU A 59 -46.42 -19.29 -35.77
N SER A 60 -46.42 -18.18 -36.50
CA SER A 60 -47.23 -18.03 -37.71
C SER A 60 -46.79 -18.98 -38.83
N GLY A 61 -45.48 -19.17 -39.02
CA GLY A 61 -44.96 -20.15 -39.97
C GLY A 61 -45.42 -21.58 -39.68
N TRP A 62 -45.35 -22.00 -38.42
CA TRP A 62 -45.87 -23.31 -37.99
C TRP A 62 -47.38 -23.42 -38.10
N ALA A 63 -48.12 -22.35 -37.77
CA ALA A 63 -49.56 -22.33 -37.93
C ALA A 63 -49.98 -22.50 -39.40
N CYS A 64 -49.31 -21.85 -40.35
CA CYS A 64 -49.57 -22.02 -41.78
C CYS A 64 -49.34 -23.46 -42.25
N LEU A 65 -48.26 -24.12 -41.79
CA LEU A 65 -47.98 -25.52 -42.11
C LEU A 65 -49.01 -26.48 -41.48
N ALA A 66 -49.38 -26.24 -40.22
CA ALA A 66 -50.37 -27.04 -39.52
C ALA A 66 -51.76 -26.93 -40.20
N VAL A 67 -52.19 -25.72 -40.54
CA VAL A 67 -53.45 -25.48 -41.27
C VAL A 67 -53.40 -26.15 -42.63
N SER A 68 -52.31 -25.99 -43.39
CA SER A 68 -52.15 -26.65 -44.68
C SER A 68 -52.25 -28.17 -44.56
N PHE A 69 -51.63 -28.76 -43.54
CA PHE A 69 -51.69 -30.20 -43.29
C PHE A 69 -53.11 -30.65 -42.96
N ILE A 70 -53.82 -29.91 -42.11
CA ILE A 70 -55.22 -30.17 -41.76
C ILE A 70 -56.14 -30.12 -42.99
N ILE A 71 -55.94 -29.15 -43.90
CA ILE A 71 -56.74 -29.03 -45.12
C ILE A 71 -56.44 -30.20 -46.08
N VAL A 72 -55.18 -30.62 -46.21
CA VAL A 72 -54.83 -31.82 -47.01
C VAL A 72 -55.45 -33.09 -46.41
N LEU A 73 -55.43 -33.23 -45.07
CA LEU A 73 -56.10 -34.33 -44.40
C LEU A 73 -57.61 -34.30 -44.65
N TYR A 74 -58.24 -33.14 -44.55
CA TYR A 74 -59.66 -32.98 -44.83
C TYR A 74 -59.99 -33.38 -46.28
N ALA A 75 -59.21 -32.93 -47.25
CA ALA A 75 -59.42 -33.24 -48.67
C ALA A 75 -59.17 -34.71 -49.01
N GLY A 76 -58.10 -35.30 -48.47
CA GLY A 76 -57.70 -36.68 -48.76
C GLY A 76 -58.55 -37.74 -48.06
N PHE A 77 -59.11 -37.42 -46.89
CA PHE A 77 -59.90 -38.37 -46.08
C PHE A 77 -61.40 -38.04 -46.05
N GLY A 78 -61.83 -36.87 -46.55
CA GLY A 78 -63.22 -36.42 -46.53
C GLY A 78 -64.16 -37.14 -47.51
N SER A 79 -63.65 -37.66 -48.64
CA SER A 79 -64.50 -38.10 -49.76
C SER A 79 -64.64 -39.60 -50.02
N GLY A 80 -64.33 -40.43 -49.01
CA GLY A 80 -64.82 -41.81 -49.00
C GLY A 80 -63.80 -42.88 -48.64
N TRP A 81 -62.54 -42.52 -48.36
CA TRP A 81 -61.52 -43.52 -48.04
C TRP A 81 -61.76 -44.25 -46.70
N LEU A 82 -62.38 -43.58 -45.72
CA LEU A 82 -62.62 -44.13 -44.36
C LEU A 82 -64.07 -44.58 -44.08
N ASN A 83 -64.95 -44.63 -45.09
CA ASN A 83 -66.33 -45.08 -44.89
C ASN A 83 -66.44 -46.56 -44.46
N SER A 84 -65.37 -47.36 -44.61
CA SER A 84 -65.33 -48.77 -44.21
C SER A 84 -64.78 -49.01 -42.79
N GLN A 85 -64.10 -48.05 -42.17
CA GLN A 85 -63.75 -48.07 -40.74
C GLN A 85 -63.68 -46.65 -40.19
N PRO A 86 -64.76 -46.13 -39.57
CA PRO A 86 -64.69 -44.82 -38.97
C PRO A 86 -63.80 -44.88 -37.72
N PHE A 87 -62.64 -44.21 -37.77
CA PHE A 87 -62.01 -43.72 -36.55
C PHE A 87 -63.05 -42.83 -35.84
N GLY A 88 -63.46 -43.22 -34.63
CA GLY A 88 -64.65 -42.68 -33.96
C GLY A 88 -64.68 -41.16 -33.69
N SER A 89 -63.56 -40.45 -33.89
CA SER A 89 -63.48 -38.99 -33.80
C SER A 89 -63.51 -38.27 -35.15
N TRP A 90 -63.56 -38.99 -36.28
CA TRP A 90 -63.49 -38.41 -37.62
C TRP A 90 -64.73 -37.59 -37.97
N TRP A 91 -65.92 -38.07 -37.62
CA TRP A 91 -67.17 -37.32 -37.81
C TRP A 91 -67.20 -36.02 -37.00
N ALA A 92 -66.65 -36.05 -35.77
CA ALA A 92 -66.51 -34.84 -34.97
C ALA A 92 -65.51 -33.86 -35.60
N PHE A 93 -64.38 -34.36 -36.12
CA PHE A 93 -63.39 -33.54 -36.83
C PHE A 93 -63.97 -32.90 -38.10
N VAL A 94 -64.60 -33.69 -38.98
CA VAL A 94 -65.26 -33.20 -40.19
C VAL A 94 -66.38 -32.22 -39.85
N GLY A 95 -67.19 -32.52 -38.83
CA GLY A 95 -68.24 -31.61 -38.35
C GLY A 95 -67.70 -30.28 -37.81
N VAL A 96 -66.56 -30.29 -37.11
CA VAL A 96 -65.90 -29.06 -36.65
C VAL A 96 -65.33 -28.26 -37.83
N VAL A 97 -64.65 -28.91 -38.78
CA VAL A 97 -64.10 -28.23 -39.97
C VAL A 97 -65.22 -27.66 -40.84
N GLN A 98 -66.28 -28.43 -41.06
CA GLN A 98 -67.46 -27.98 -41.79
C GLN A 98 -68.15 -26.83 -41.06
N GLY A 99 -68.32 -26.91 -39.74
CA GLY A 99 -68.90 -25.83 -38.95
C GLY A 99 -68.09 -24.54 -39.03
N ILE A 100 -66.75 -24.63 -39.00
CA ILE A 100 -65.87 -23.47 -39.21
C ILE A 100 -66.03 -22.92 -40.64
N SER A 101 -66.08 -23.79 -41.64
CA SER A 101 -66.29 -23.41 -43.04
C SER A 101 -67.64 -22.71 -43.23
N ASP A 102 -68.70 -23.23 -42.63
CA ASP A 102 -70.05 -22.65 -42.73
C ASP A 102 -70.13 -21.31 -41.99
N ILE A 103 -69.41 -21.13 -40.88
CA ILE A 103 -69.33 -19.83 -40.19
C ILE A 103 -68.59 -18.80 -41.06
N LEU A 104 -67.47 -19.19 -41.67
CA LEU A 104 -66.62 -18.28 -42.44
C LEU A 104 -67.19 -17.97 -43.83
N PHE A 105 -67.78 -18.96 -44.50
CA PHE A 105 -68.21 -18.88 -45.89
C PHE A 105 -69.72 -19.03 -46.10
N GLY A 106 -70.48 -19.38 -45.06
CA GLY A 106 -71.95 -19.46 -45.13
C GLY A 106 -72.62 -18.08 -45.28
N SER A 107 -71.88 -16.99 -45.06
CA SER A 107 -72.31 -15.63 -45.37
C SER A 107 -71.31 -14.94 -46.29
N ILE A 108 -71.82 -14.35 -47.37
CA ILE A 108 -71.04 -13.54 -48.32
C ILE A 108 -70.34 -12.39 -47.57
N GLY A 109 -70.99 -11.78 -46.59
CA GLY A 109 -70.41 -10.68 -45.80
C GLY A 109 -69.21 -11.12 -44.96
N ILE A 110 -69.28 -12.30 -44.34
CA ILE A 110 -68.18 -12.86 -43.54
C ILE A 110 -67.03 -13.30 -44.46
N GLY A 111 -67.36 -13.90 -45.61
CA GLY A 111 -66.36 -14.27 -46.62
C GLY A 111 -65.57 -13.07 -47.16
N VAL A 112 -66.25 -11.97 -47.48
CA VAL A 112 -65.59 -10.72 -47.93
C VAL A 112 -64.72 -10.13 -46.81
N LEU A 113 -65.21 -10.10 -45.57
CA LEU A 113 -64.44 -9.62 -44.42
C LEU A 113 -63.19 -10.47 -44.17
N TYR A 114 -63.31 -11.79 -44.27
CA TYR A 114 -62.20 -12.73 -44.16
C TYR A 114 -61.12 -12.48 -45.21
N VAL A 115 -61.51 -12.34 -46.48
CA VAL A 115 -60.56 -12.03 -47.57
C VAL A 115 -59.87 -10.68 -47.35
N LEU A 116 -60.58 -9.67 -46.86
CA LEU A 116 -60.00 -8.35 -46.59
C LEU A 116 -58.98 -8.41 -45.44
N ILE A 117 -59.32 -9.06 -44.32
CA ILE A 117 -58.42 -9.24 -43.17
C ILE A 117 -57.17 -10.00 -43.60
N ILE A 118 -57.34 -11.12 -44.31
CA ILE A 118 -56.21 -11.89 -44.80
C ILE A 118 -55.37 -11.07 -45.77
N GLY A 119 -55.99 -10.35 -46.72
CA GLY A 119 -55.29 -9.46 -47.63
C GLY A 119 -54.43 -8.42 -46.91
N LEU A 120 -54.94 -7.80 -45.84
CA LEU A 120 -54.18 -6.85 -45.01
C LEU A 120 -53.02 -7.51 -44.26
N VAL A 121 -53.25 -8.68 -43.67
CA VAL A 121 -52.19 -9.46 -42.99
C VAL A 121 -51.09 -9.84 -43.99
N PHE A 122 -51.47 -10.28 -45.18
CA PHE A 122 -50.55 -10.58 -46.26
C PHE A 122 -49.77 -9.36 -46.73
N ALA A 123 -50.43 -8.21 -46.88
CA ALA A 123 -49.75 -6.97 -47.25
C ALA A 123 -48.74 -6.53 -46.17
N ALA A 124 -49.08 -6.66 -44.89
CA ALA A 124 -48.19 -6.35 -43.77
C ALA A 124 -46.98 -7.31 -43.68
N LEU A 125 -47.22 -8.62 -43.89
CA LEU A 125 -46.17 -9.62 -43.95
C LEU A 125 -45.27 -9.42 -45.18
N ALA A 126 -45.85 -9.19 -46.35
CA ALA A 126 -45.11 -8.91 -47.58
C ALA A 126 -44.27 -7.63 -47.44
N HIS A 127 -44.81 -6.57 -46.85
CA HIS A 127 -44.04 -5.35 -46.56
C HIS A 127 -42.86 -5.63 -45.63
N SER A 128 -43.06 -6.44 -44.59
CA SER A 128 -42.00 -6.81 -43.65
C SER A 128 -40.94 -7.75 -44.26
N LEU A 129 -41.32 -8.57 -45.24
CA LEU A 129 -40.44 -9.52 -45.94
C LEU A 129 -39.66 -8.85 -47.09
N ILE A 130 -40.28 -7.89 -47.79
CA ILE A 130 -39.68 -7.15 -48.91
C ILE A 130 -38.80 -5.99 -48.39
N MET A 131 -39.10 -5.44 -47.22
CA MET A 131 -38.25 -4.48 -46.52
C MET A 131 -37.71 -5.06 -45.21
N PRO A 132 -36.85 -6.10 -45.24
CA PRO A 132 -36.13 -6.48 -44.04
C PRO A 132 -35.31 -5.26 -43.57
N PRO A 133 -35.33 -4.89 -42.28
CA PRO A 133 -34.33 -3.97 -41.75
C PRO A 133 -32.98 -4.61 -42.04
N ASN A 134 -32.16 -3.98 -42.89
CA ASN A 134 -31.05 -4.70 -43.55
C ASN A 134 -30.23 -5.47 -42.52
N PRO A 135 -30.04 -6.79 -42.71
CA PRO A 135 -29.37 -7.65 -41.74
C PRO A 135 -27.95 -7.16 -41.43
N ASP A 136 -27.33 -6.49 -42.40
CA ASP A 136 -26.03 -5.85 -42.25
C ASP A 136 -26.05 -4.72 -41.20
N PHE A 137 -27.12 -3.93 -41.10
CA PHE A 137 -27.20 -2.86 -40.10
C PHE A 137 -27.42 -3.38 -38.69
N VAL A 138 -28.11 -4.52 -38.51
CA VAL A 138 -28.28 -5.11 -37.18
C VAL A 138 -26.92 -5.58 -36.65
N ARG A 139 -26.18 -6.32 -37.48
CA ARG A 139 -24.83 -6.77 -37.13
C ARG A 139 -23.86 -5.60 -36.96
N LEU A 140 -23.92 -4.61 -37.85
CA LEU A 140 -23.10 -3.40 -37.75
C LEU A 140 -23.41 -2.60 -36.47
N ASN A 141 -24.67 -2.55 -36.04
CA ASN A 141 -25.06 -1.88 -34.79
C ASN A 141 -24.57 -2.64 -33.55
N GLU A 142 -24.60 -3.97 -33.57
CA GLU A 142 -24.02 -4.80 -32.51
C GLU A 142 -22.50 -4.60 -32.45
N GLU A 143 -21.80 -4.70 -33.59
CA GLU A 143 -20.36 -4.46 -33.69
C GLU A 143 -19.98 -3.03 -33.26
N LEU A 144 -20.78 -2.02 -33.61
CA LEU A 144 -20.57 -0.63 -33.20
C LEU A 144 -20.81 -0.43 -31.69
N LYS A 145 -21.78 -1.15 -31.11
CA LYS A 145 -22.02 -1.13 -29.67
C LYS A 145 -20.86 -1.78 -28.92
N GLU A 146 -20.41 -2.95 -29.35
CA GLU A 146 -19.24 -3.64 -28.79
C GLU A 146 -17.97 -2.79 -28.90
N ALA A 147 -17.73 -2.18 -30.07
CA ALA A 147 -16.59 -1.27 -30.27
C ALA A 147 -16.67 -0.04 -29.35
N LYS A 148 -17.87 0.50 -29.11
CA LYS A 148 -18.08 1.63 -28.20
C LYS A 148 -17.86 1.24 -26.74
N GLU A 149 -18.29 0.06 -26.33
CA GLU A 149 -18.06 -0.48 -24.99
C GLU A 149 -16.57 -0.77 -24.77
N GLY A 150 -15.90 -1.40 -25.75
CA GLY A 150 -14.46 -1.59 -25.75
C GLY A 150 -13.69 -0.26 -25.69
N ALA A 151 -14.09 0.74 -26.47
CA ALA A 151 -13.46 2.07 -26.43
C ALA A 151 -13.61 2.76 -25.06
N LYS A 152 -14.74 2.59 -24.38
CA LYS A 152 -14.93 3.09 -23.00
C LYS A 152 -14.01 2.39 -22.02
N GLU A 153 -13.86 1.07 -22.12
CA GLU A 153 -12.96 0.29 -21.26
C GLU A 153 -11.49 0.64 -21.52
N PHE A 154 -11.08 0.80 -22.77
CA PHE A 154 -9.73 1.28 -23.11
C PHE A 154 -9.49 2.68 -22.56
N LYS A 155 -10.48 3.58 -22.64
CA LYS A 155 -10.37 4.93 -22.08
C LYS A 155 -10.20 4.90 -20.55
N SER A 156 -10.95 4.06 -19.83
CA SER A 156 -10.80 3.95 -18.37
C SER A 156 -9.45 3.33 -17.98
N LYS A 157 -8.98 2.29 -18.69
CA LYS A 157 -7.64 1.71 -18.50
C LYS A 157 -6.53 2.74 -18.77
N SER A 158 -6.66 3.55 -19.83
CA SER A 158 -5.71 4.61 -20.14
C SER A 158 -5.65 5.67 -19.03
N GLN A 159 -6.80 6.09 -18.49
CA GLN A 159 -6.86 7.05 -17.38
C GLN A 159 -6.22 6.49 -16.10
N ASN A 160 -6.46 5.21 -15.80
CA ASN A 160 -5.84 4.55 -14.65
C ASN A 160 -4.31 4.47 -14.81
N LEU A 161 -3.82 4.09 -16.00
CA LEU A 161 -2.38 4.05 -16.29
C LEU A 161 -1.72 5.43 -16.24
N GLU A 162 -2.44 6.48 -16.67
CA GLU A 162 -1.95 7.85 -16.57
C GLU A 162 -1.86 8.31 -15.11
N ALA A 163 -2.87 7.98 -14.29
CA ALA A 163 -2.85 8.24 -12.85
C ALA A 163 -1.74 7.48 -12.12
N GLU A 164 -1.52 6.22 -12.48
CA GLU A 164 -0.44 5.39 -11.91
C GLU A 164 0.94 5.91 -12.32
N ASN A 165 1.14 6.30 -13.58
CA ASN A 165 2.37 6.96 -14.04
C ASN A 165 2.65 8.25 -13.27
N LYS A 166 1.61 9.06 -13.00
CA LYS A 166 1.77 10.29 -12.22
C LYS A 166 2.22 9.97 -10.79
N ARG A 167 1.60 8.98 -10.13
CA ARG A 167 1.99 8.52 -8.79
C ARG A 167 3.41 7.95 -8.76
N LEU A 168 3.79 7.18 -9.77
CA LEU A 168 5.15 6.64 -9.89
C LEU A 168 6.18 7.76 -10.07
N LYS A 169 5.88 8.78 -10.88
CA LYS A 169 6.76 9.96 -11.01
C LYS A 169 6.90 10.73 -9.71
N GLU A 170 5.80 10.95 -8.99
CA GLU A 170 5.81 11.58 -7.66
C GLU A 170 6.68 10.76 -6.69
N PHE A 171 6.46 9.45 -6.61
CA PHE A 171 7.26 8.56 -5.76
C PHE A 171 8.75 8.58 -6.12
N VAL A 172 9.10 8.54 -7.41
CA VAL A 172 10.50 8.64 -7.86
C VAL A 172 11.10 9.98 -7.44
N SER A 173 10.38 11.08 -7.62
CA SER A 173 10.87 12.41 -7.20
C SER A 173 11.07 12.51 -5.69
N GLU A 174 10.18 11.95 -4.88
CA GLU A 174 10.35 11.88 -3.42
C GLU A 174 11.58 11.06 -3.04
N LYS A 175 11.80 9.92 -3.71
CA LYS A 175 12.98 9.08 -3.47
C LYS A 175 14.27 9.77 -3.90
N GLU A 176 14.27 10.50 -5.01
CA GLU A 176 15.42 11.31 -5.44
C GLU A 176 15.75 12.38 -4.39
N VAL A 177 14.75 13.09 -3.86
CA VAL A 177 14.94 14.06 -2.77
C VAL A 177 15.56 13.41 -1.53
N VAL A 178 15.01 12.27 -1.09
CA VAL A 178 15.55 11.53 0.07
C VAL A 178 16.99 11.07 -0.20
N LEU A 179 17.30 10.59 -1.39
CA LEU A 179 18.64 10.14 -1.76
C LEU A 179 19.64 11.31 -1.74
N THR A 180 19.25 12.47 -2.28
CA THR A 180 20.08 13.67 -2.24
C THR A 180 20.34 14.14 -0.81
N ALA A 181 19.34 14.07 0.08
CA ALA A 181 19.49 14.39 1.50
C ALA A 181 20.42 13.39 2.22
N LEU A 182 20.27 12.09 1.98
CA LEU A 182 21.19 11.09 2.52
C LEU A 182 22.62 11.26 1.99
N GLN A 183 22.77 11.69 0.75
CA GLN A 183 24.08 11.97 0.16
C GLN A 183 24.75 13.18 0.83
N THR A 184 24.00 14.25 1.12
CA THR A 184 24.54 15.42 1.85
C THR A 184 24.86 15.09 3.31
N GLU A 185 24.05 14.28 3.97
CA GLU A 185 24.35 13.75 5.30
C GLU A 185 25.63 12.91 5.29
N LEU A 186 25.80 12.02 4.29
CA LEU A 186 27.01 11.21 4.15
C LEU A 186 28.26 12.07 3.93
N THR A 187 28.17 13.11 3.09
CA THR A 187 29.31 14.02 2.91
C THR A 187 29.66 14.77 4.19
N THR A 188 28.64 15.20 4.95
CA THR A 188 28.81 15.89 6.23
C THR A 188 29.46 14.97 7.28
N LEU A 189 29.01 13.72 7.34
CA LEU A 189 29.59 12.72 8.25
C LEU A 189 31.03 12.40 7.86
N LYS A 190 31.33 12.31 6.56
CA LYS A 190 32.70 12.10 6.06
C LYS A 190 33.63 13.25 6.44
N THR A 191 33.16 14.50 6.38
CA THR A 191 33.94 15.65 6.83
C THR A 191 34.16 15.62 8.34
N GLN A 192 33.14 15.33 9.14
CA GLN A 192 33.26 15.20 10.60
C GLN A 192 34.22 14.09 11.01
N VAL A 193 34.20 12.94 10.32
CA VAL A 193 35.16 11.86 10.56
C VAL A 193 36.58 12.26 10.18
N GLY A 194 36.75 13.06 9.11
CA GLY A 194 38.04 13.63 8.73
C GLY A 194 38.61 14.55 9.81
N GLU A 195 37.81 15.52 10.26
CA GLU A 195 38.17 16.46 11.34
C GLU A 195 38.44 15.73 12.67
N GLY A 196 37.62 14.73 13.01
CA GLY A 196 37.81 13.89 14.18
C GLY A 196 39.12 13.10 14.12
N LYS A 197 39.50 12.60 12.94
CA LYS A 197 40.78 11.91 12.73
C LYS A 197 41.96 12.86 12.89
N GLU A 198 41.88 14.07 12.35
CA GLU A 198 42.92 15.11 12.54
C GLU A 198 43.06 15.51 14.02
N SER A 199 41.94 15.71 14.70
CA SER A 199 41.91 15.98 16.15
C SER A 199 42.54 14.84 16.96
N TYR A 200 42.20 13.59 16.62
CA TYR A 200 42.79 12.41 17.24
C TYR A 200 44.31 12.36 17.04
N THR A 201 44.80 12.58 15.82
CA THR A 201 46.24 12.62 15.56
C THR A 201 46.94 13.73 16.34
N SER A 202 46.33 14.92 16.44
CA SER A 202 46.87 16.02 17.23
C SER A 202 46.94 15.71 18.72
N LEU A 203 45.93 15.02 19.26
CA LEU A 203 45.90 14.57 20.65
C LEU A 203 46.95 13.47 20.90
N GLU A 204 47.12 12.54 19.97
CA GLU A 204 48.14 11.50 20.05
C GLU A 204 49.55 12.10 20.07
N ASP A 205 49.83 13.10 19.22
CA ASP A 205 51.11 13.81 19.19
C ASP A 205 51.37 14.58 20.49
N LYS A 206 50.34 15.25 21.04
CA LYS A 206 50.44 15.92 22.35
C LYS A 206 50.71 14.92 23.47
N LEU A 207 50.09 13.74 23.43
CA LEU A 207 50.29 12.69 24.43
C LEU A 207 51.72 12.13 24.35
N LYS A 208 52.25 11.89 23.15
CA LYS A 208 53.66 11.49 22.95
C LYS A 208 54.63 12.56 23.44
N ALA A 209 54.36 13.83 23.15
CA ALA A 209 55.18 14.94 23.62
C ALA A 209 55.15 15.07 25.15
N ALA A 210 53.98 14.88 25.77
CA ALA A 210 53.83 14.87 27.22
C ALA A 210 54.58 13.70 27.86
N ALA A 211 54.48 12.49 27.28
CA ALA A 211 55.21 11.31 27.76
C ALA A 211 56.73 11.53 27.72
N ALA A 212 57.26 12.06 26.60
CA ALA A 212 58.69 12.39 26.49
C ALA A 212 59.14 13.48 27.48
N ALA A 213 58.27 14.45 27.78
CA ALA A 213 58.55 15.46 28.81
C ALA A 213 58.60 14.86 30.22
N THR A 214 57.73 13.89 30.53
CA THR A 214 57.75 13.15 31.79
C THR A 214 59.02 12.32 31.93
N GLU A 215 59.42 11.56 30.90
CA GLU A 215 60.67 10.79 30.91
C GLU A 215 61.90 11.72 31.11
N SER A 216 61.91 12.89 30.48
CA SER A 216 62.97 13.88 30.70
C SER A 216 62.95 14.48 32.11
N ALA A 217 61.77 14.59 32.74
CA ALA A 217 61.64 15.09 34.10
C ALA A 217 62.10 14.04 35.12
N GLU A 218 61.74 12.77 34.93
CA GLU A 218 62.23 11.65 35.74
C GLU A 218 63.76 11.54 35.66
N GLY A 219 64.35 11.64 34.48
CA GLY A 219 65.82 11.64 34.34
C GLY A 219 66.51 12.82 35.05
N LYS A 220 65.87 14.00 35.08
CA LYS A 220 66.37 15.16 35.87
C LYS A 220 66.18 14.96 37.36
N GLU A 221 65.09 14.31 37.78
CA GLU A 221 64.85 13.96 39.18
C GLU A 221 65.91 12.98 39.68
N ASP A 222 66.24 11.95 38.90
CA ASP A 222 67.31 11.00 39.20
C ASP A 222 68.68 11.69 39.29
N GLU A 223 69.00 12.61 38.38
CA GLU A 223 70.23 13.41 38.44
C GLU A 223 70.27 14.30 39.69
N LEU A 224 69.15 14.94 40.03
CA LEU A 224 69.03 15.74 41.25
C LEU A 224 69.17 14.88 42.51
N LEU A 225 68.56 13.70 42.57
CA LEU A 225 68.73 12.75 43.67
C LEU A 225 70.18 12.30 43.81
N ALA A 226 70.87 12.02 42.70
CA ALA A 226 72.28 11.67 42.71
C ALA A 226 73.15 12.82 43.25
N THR A 227 72.94 14.05 42.78
CA THR A 227 73.68 15.22 43.30
C THR A 227 73.36 15.50 44.77
N LEU A 228 72.13 15.28 45.22
CA LEU A 228 71.73 15.43 46.62
C LEU A 228 72.43 14.39 47.50
N SER A 229 72.51 13.13 47.05
CA SER A 229 73.26 12.08 47.75
C SER A 229 74.75 12.40 47.87
N GLN A 230 75.36 12.99 46.83
CA GLN A 230 76.76 13.41 46.85
C GLN A 230 76.96 14.57 47.82
N LYS A 231 76.04 15.54 47.85
CA LYS A 231 76.05 16.63 48.82
C LYS A 231 75.87 16.12 50.23
N ASP A 232 74.99 15.16 50.48
CA ASP A 232 74.81 14.54 51.81
C ASP A 232 76.07 13.80 52.27
N GLN A 233 76.75 13.09 51.38
CA GLN A 233 78.07 12.50 51.69
C GLN A 233 79.09 13.59 52.07
N THR A 234 79.10 14.68 51.30
CA THR A 234 80.00 15.82 51.57
C THR A 234 79.66 16.47 52.92
N ILE A 235 78.38 16.64 53.23
CA ILE A 235 77.90 17.12 54.54
C ILE A 235 78.32 16.15 55.63
N GLY A 236 78.21 14.84 55.43
CA GLY A 236 78.67 13.84 56.39
C GLY A 236 80.17 13.94 56.68
N VAL A 237 80.99 14.14 55.65
CA VAL A 237 82.43 14.40 55.79
C VAL A 237 82.64 15.71 56.56
N LEU A 238 82.00 16.79 56.15
CA LEU A 238 82.09 18.10 56.84
C LEU A 238 81.58 18.04 58.28
N GLN A 239 80.57 17.22 58.60
CA GLN A 239 80.09 16.98 59.97
C GLN A 239 81.09 16.18 60.78
N SER A 240 81.77 15.21 60.17
CA SER A 240 82.86 14.47 60.82
C SER A 240 84.08 15.36 61.08
N GLU A 241 84.38 16.27 60.15
CA GLU A 241 85.39 17.33 60.32
C GLU A 241 84.96 18.34 61.36
N LEU A 242 83.69 18.77 61.39
CA LEU A 242 83.14 19.61 62.45
C LEU A 242 83.18 18.91 63.79
N ALA A 243 82.93 17.60 63.86
CA ALA A 243 83.02 16.82 65.08
C ALA A 243 84.48 16.64 65.53
N SER A 244 85.43 16.52 64.59
CA SER A 244 86.86 16.48 64.91
C SER A 244 87.37 17.85 65.35
N LEU A 245 86.97 18.94 64.67
CA LEU A 245 87.17 20.33 65.06
C LEU A 245 86.50 20.65 66.40
N LYS A 246 85.30 20.14 66.66
CA LYS A 246 84.59 20.28 67.93
C LYS A 246 85.31 19.53 69.05
N ARG A 247 85.85 18.34 68.78
CA ARG A 247 86.75 17.63 69.73
C ARG A 247 88.04 18.41 69.96
N MET A 248 88.61 19.04 68.93
CA MET A 248 89.76 19.95 69.09
C MET A 248 89.40 21.21 69.90
N VAL A 249 88.21 21.76 69.70
CA VAL A 249 87.66 22.90 70.46
C VAL A 249 87.29 22.49 71.89
N GLU A 250 86.83 21.27 72.12
CA GLU A 250 86.61 20.67 73.46
C GLU A 250 87.92 20.44 74.20
N THR A 251 89.02 20.13 73.49
CA THR A 251 90.37 20.16 74.08
C THR A 251 90.93 21.58 74.25
N SER A 252 90.34 22.61 73.63
CA SER A 252 90.85 23.98 73.60
C SER A 252 90.00 25.02 74.35
N SER A 253 88.76 24.74 74.78
CA SER A 253 87.95 25.78 75.43
C SER A 253 86.88 25.25 76.37
N LYS A 254 86.98 25.77 77.60
CA LYS A 254 85.98 25.80 78.65
C LYS A 254 85.04 26.99 78.37
N ALA A 255 83.95 26.81 77.63
CA ALA A 255 82.76 27.70 77.60
C ALA A 255 81.65 27.14 76.68
N ALA A 256 80.39 27.19 77.14
CA ALA A 256 79.16 26.78 76.40
C ALA A 256 78.46 28.01 75.76
N PRO A 257 77.24 27.96 75.13
CA PRO A 257 76.41 26.83 74.61
C PRO A 257 75.70 27.06 73.22
N ALA A 258 74.99 26.01 72.76
CA ALA A 258 73.66 25.96 72.09
C ALA A 258 73.41 26.41 70.62
N GLY A 259 72.58 25.61 69.93
CA GLY A 259 71.80 26.05 68.75
C GLY A 259 71.28 24.91 67.84
N ALA A 260 70.07 24.41 68.10
CA ALA A 260 69.30 23.56 67.18
C ALA A 260 68.50 24.45 66.20
N PRO A 261 68.38 24.12 64.90
CA PRO A 261 67.61 24.94 63.98
C PRO A 261 66.11 24.63 64.08
N VAL A 262 65.40 25.74 64.25
CA VAL A 262 63.96 25.93 64.31
C VAL A 262 63.33 25.64 62.93
N VAL A 263 62.23 24.88 62.91
CA VAL A 263 61.38 24.69 61.72
C VAL A 263 60.83 26.05 61.28
N GLU A 264 61.06 26.35 60.01
CA GLU A 264 60.83 27.65 59.40
C GLU A 264 59.32 27.98 59.32
N PRO A 265 58.83 29.04 59.98
CA PRO A 265 57.40 29.39 60.06
C PRO A 265 56.78 29.84 58.73
N ALA A 266 57.59 29.96 57.67
CA ALA A 266 57.13 30.27 56.32
C ALA A 266 56.51 29.05 55.61
N LEU A 267 57.05 27.85 55.85
CA LEU A 267 56.55 26.60 55.25
C LEU A 267 55.19 26.19 55.83
N ALA A 268 55.00 26.39 57.14
CA ALA A 268 53.72 26.14 57.82
C ALA A 268 52.59 27.04 57.27
N LYS A 269 52.84 28.34 57.09
CA LYS A 269 51.86 29.27 56.50
C LYS A 269 51.53 28.95 55.05
N THR A 270 52.50 28.45 54.29
CA THR A 270 52.29 28.06 52.88
C THR A 270 51.45 26.79 52.76
N LEU A 271 51.62 25.84 53.69
CA LEU A 271 50.81 24.63 53.78
C LEU A 271 49.39 24.91 54.25
N GLU A 272 49.19 25.79 55.25
CA GLU A 272 47.86 26.24 55.68
C GLU A 272 47.10 26.94 54.55
N ALA A 273 47.78 27.77 53.76
CA ALA A 273 47.17 28.43 52.60
C ALA A 273 46.73 27.43 51.52
N LYS A 274 47.51 26.37 51.28
CA LYS A 274 47.18 25.28 50.36
C LYS A 274 46.02 24.43 50.87
N LEU A 275 45.99 24.14 52.17
CA LEU A 275 44.92 23.37 52.80
C LEU A 275 43.58 24.11 52.70
N LYS A 276 43.59 25.42 52.98
CA LYS A 276 42.39 26.27 52.87
C LYS A 276 41.88 26.43 51.44
N THR A 277 42.78 26.42 50.44
CA THR A 277 42.37 26.43 49.02
C THR A 277 41.84 25.08 48.55
N THR A 278 42.35 23.96 49.07
CA THR A 278 41.80 22.63 48.78
C THR A 278 40.45 22.40 49.43
N GLU A 279 40.24 22.87 50.67
CA GLU A 279 38.93 22.82 51.34
C GLU A 279 37.88 23.63 50.58
N ALA A 280 38.21 24.85 50.15
CA ALA A 280 37.31 25.68 49.36
C ALA A 280 36.94 25.04 48.01
N ARG A 281 37.88 24.32 47.37
CA ARG A 281 37.61 23.56 46.15
C ARG A 281 36.70 22.36 46.40
N LEU A 282 36.91 21.64 47.50
CA LEU A 282 36.10 20.48 47.87
C LEU A 282 34.65 20.89 48.17
N GLU A 283 34.46 21.99 48.91
CA GLU A 283 33.14 22.56 49.17
C GLU A 283 32.44 23.01 47.88
N SER A 284 33.19 23.64 46.96
CA SER A 284 32.65 23.99 45.64
C SER A 284 32.25 22.76 44.81
N TYR A 285 32.97 21.64 44.89
CA TYR A 285 32.59 20.43 44.16
C TYR A 285 31.43 19.69 44.82
N SER A 286 31.35 19.70 46.15
CA SER A 286 30.22 19.15 46.92
C SER A 286 28.91 19.86 46.55
N ARG A 287 28.87 21.20 46.56
CA ARG A 287 27.69 21.96 46.13
C ARG A 287 27.28 21.66 44.68
N ARG A 288 28.26 21.54 43.77
CA ARG A 288 27.98 21.18 42.36
C ARG A 288 27.44 19.76 42.20
N ALA A 289 27.88 18.82 43.03
CA ALA A 289 27.36 17.46 43.03
C ALA A 289 25.91 17.40 43.54
N GLU A 290 25.56 18.20 44.55
CA GLU A 290 24.17 18.35 45.01
C GLU A 290 23.28 18.92 43.89
N THR A 291 23.71 20.02 43.25
CA THR A 291 22.99 20.58 42.09
C THR A 291 22.86 19.58 40.95
N ALA A 292 23.91 18.79 40.67
CA ALA A 292 23.85 17.76 39.64
C ALA A 292 22.85 16.65 40.00
N THR A 293 22.68 16.31 41.28
CA THR A 293 21.69 15.31 41.71
C THR A 293 20.27 15.81 41.48
N GLU A 294 19.99 17.07 41.81
CA GLU A 294 18.70 17.72 41.52
C GLU A 294 18.42 17.79 40.01
N VAL A 295 19.44 18.14 39.21
CA VAL A 295 19.32 18.15 37.74
C VAL A 295 19.09 16.73 37.20
N ALA A 296 19.71 15.70 37.78
CA ALA A 296 19.47 14.31 37.37
C ALA A 296 18.02 13.89 37.57
N ASP A 297 17.40 14.26 38.69
CA ASP A 297 15.99 13.96 38.95
C ASP A 297 15.06 14.70 37.98
N SER A 298 15.38 15.96 37.64
CA SER A 298 14.68 16.70 36.57
C SER A 298 14.83 16.04 35.20
N VAL A 299 16.03 15.56 34.88
CA VAL A 299 16.33 14.86 33.62
C VAL A 299 15.59 13.53 33.51
N ILE A 300 15.47 12.78 34.60
CA ILE A 300 14.67 11.54 34.66
C ILE A 300 13.18 11.85 34.41
N SER A 301 12.66 12.94 34.96
CA SER A 301 11.29 13.37 34.71
C SER A 301 11.07 13.75 33.24
N ASP A 302 12.00 14.52 32.66
CA ASP A 302 12.00 14.90 31.25
C ASP A 302 12.04 13.68 30.32
N MET A 303 12.84 12.66 30.65
CA MET A 303 12.90 11.39 29.90
C MET A 303 11.56 10.66 29.90
N ALA A 304 10.90 10.57 31.05
CA ALA A 304 9.59 9.92 31.16
C ALA A 304 8.54 10.64 30.30
N GLN A 305 8.56 11.97 30.30
CA GLN A 305 7.70 12.77 29.43
C GLN A 305 8.04 12.57 27.95
N LEU A 306 9.32 12.47 27.61
CA LEU A 306 9.78 12.22 26.25
C LEU A 306 9.32 10.87 25.71
N MET A 307 9.37 9.80 26.53
CA MET A 307 8.86 8.48 26.12
C MET A 307 7.38 8.57 25.73
N SER A 308 6.57 9.26 26.54
CA SER A 308 5.15 9.45 26.25
C SER A 308 4.93 10.25 24.95
N GLN A 309 5.75 11.26 24.68
CA GLN A 309 5.71 12.02 23.42
C GLN A 309 6.12 11.16 22.22
N VAL A 310 7.14 10.32 22.35
CA VAL A 310 7.59 9.42 21.29
C VAL A 310 6.54 8.34 21.00
N GLU A 311 5.90 7.78 22.02
CA GLU A 311 4.84 6.77 21.86
C GLU A 311 3.60 7.33 21.14
N THR A 312 3.24 8.59 21.45
CA THR A 312 2.09 9.29 20.86
C THR A 312 2.40 9.98 19.52
N SER A 313 3.67 10.09 19.13
CA SER A 313 4.10 10.68 17.85
C SER A 313 3.59 9.92 16.62
N LYS A 314 3.67 10.51 15.42
CA LYS A 314 3.33 9.84 14.15
C LYS A 314 4.50 9.03 13.55
N MET A 315 5.57 8.81 14.33
CA MET A 315 6.75 8.10 13.86
C MET A 315 6.45 6.64 13.50
N ASP A 316 7.27 6.08 12.61
CA ASP A 316 7.21 4.67 12.23
C ASP A 316 7.28 3.74 13.47
N PRO A 317 6.50 2.65 13.54
CA PRO A 317 6.47 1.76 14.70
C PRO A 317 7.85 1.20 15.09
N GLN A 318 8.74 0.97 14.12
CA GLN A 318 10.09 0.50 14.38
C GLN A 318 10.96 1.61 14.99
N ALA A 319 10.84 2.85 14.49
CA ALA A 319 11.54 4.02 15.04
C ALA A 319 11.09 4.31 16.48
N LYS A 320 9.78 4.22 16.77
CA LYS A 320 9.25 4.35 18.14
C LYS A 320 9.89 3.35 19.10
N LYS A 321 9.94 2.07 18.71
CA LYS A 321 10.50 1.02 19.55
C LYS A 321 11.98 1.23 19.87
N VAL A 322 12.76 1.69 18.88
CA VAL A 322 14.20 1.98 19.06
C VAL A 322 14.39 3.19 19.98
N LEU A 323 13.63 4.27 19.77
CA LEU A 323 13.73 5.48 20.59
C LEU A 323 13.29 5.25 22.02
N THR A 324 12.19 4.53 22.25
CA THR A 324 11.75 4.18 23.62
C THR A 324 12.81 3.33 24.33
N ALA A 325 13.40 2.34 23.65
CA ALA A 325 14.46 1.51 24.23
C ALA A 325 15.73 2.32 24.57
N LEU A 326 16.08 3.30 23.73
CA LEU A 326 17.20 4.21 23.99
C LEU A 326 16.94 5.09 25.22
N ILE A 327 15.75 5.70 25.32
CA ILE A 327 15.36 6.56 26.45
C ILE A 327 15.31 5.73 27.75
N GLU A 328 14.77 4.52 27.71
CA GLU A 328 14.74 3.62 28.87
C GLU A 328 16.15 3.20 29.31
N GLY A 329 17.03 2.90 28.34
CA GLY A 329 18.44 2.60 28.60
C GLY A 329 19.18 3.77 29.25
N LEU A 330 18.95 4.98 28.76
CA LEU A 330 19.51 6.21 29.31
C LEU A 330 18.98 6.48 30.74
N GLY A 331 17.68 6.35 30.96
CA GLY A 331 17.06 6.53 32.28
C GLY A 331 17.60 5.56 33.33
N ARG A 332 17.81 4.29 32.95
CA ARG A 332 18.45 3.29 33.83
C ARG A 332 19.91 3.64 34.14
N ALA A 333 20.65 4.20 33.17
CA ALA A 333 22.03 4.65 33.39
C ALA A 333 22.09 5.85 34.35
N VAL A 334 21.23 6.86 34.16
CA VAL A 334 21.15 8.03 35.05
C VAL A 334 20.78 7.62 36.47
N GLY A 335 19.79 6.75 36.63
CA GLY A 335 19.35 6.26 37.94
C GLY A 335 20.45 5.51 38.71
N ARG A 336 21.34 4.79 38.00
CA ARG A 336 22.50 4.12 38.62
C ARG A 336 23.59 5.10 39.07
N ILE A 337 23.73 6.23 38.37
CA ILE A 337 24.74 7.25 38.67
C ILE A 337 24.26 8.18 39.79
N SER A 338 22.97 8.55 39.81
CA SER A 338 22.42 9.46 40.83
C SER A 338 22.14 8.77 42.16
N ARG A 339 21.78 7.47 42.17
CA ARG A 339 21.50 6.70 43.39
C ARG A 339 22.48 5.52 43.55
N PRO A 340 23.55 5.67 44.34
CA PRO A 340 24.40 4.54 44.67
C PRO A 340 23.65 3.54 45.56
N ALA A 341 24.11 2.28 45.54
CA ALA A 341 23.58 1.21 46.38
C ALA A 341 23.57 1.61 47.88
N PRO A 342 22.54 1.24 48.64
CA PRO A 342 22.44 1.61 50.05
C PRO A 342 23.64 1.02 50.82
N GLY A 343 24.47 1.88 51.42
CA GLY A 343 25.58 1.49 52.32
C GLY A 343 26.98 2.01 52.00
N LYS A 344 27.20 2.77 50.91
CA LYS A 344 28.48 3.46 50.64
C LYS A 344 28.32 4.98 50.66
N VAL A 345 28.68 5.61 51.77
CA VAL A 345 28.92 7.05 51.84
C VAL A 345 30.32 7.28 51.28
N SER A 346 30.45 7.66 50.01
CA SER A 346 31.74 8.13 49.48
C SER A 346 31.89 9.60 49.81
N GLU A 347 32.88 9.95 50.64
CA GLU A 347 33.21 11.33 51.03
C GLU A 347 33.82 12.16 49.87
N GLU A 348 34.03 11.57 48.70
CA GLU A 348 34.60 12.26 47.55
C GLU A 348 33.53 12.90 46.65
N PRO A 349 33.73 14.16 46.21
CA PRO A 349 32.80 14.83 45.33
C PRO A 349 32.81 14.19 43.93
N LYS A 350 31.61 13.80 43.48
CA LYS A 350 31.37 13.03 42.25
C LYS A 350 31.47 13.90 40.99
N ILE A 351 32.67 14.29 40.60
CA ILE A 351 32.93 15.09 39.39
C ILE A 351 32.47 14.33 38.12
N GLU A 352 32.54 12.99 38.13
CA GLU A 352 32.08 12.12 37.04
C GLU A 352 30.56 12.20 36.79
N MET A 353 29.78 12.47 37.84
CA MET A 353 28.32 12.61 37.75
C MET A 353 27.93 13.86 36.96
N ILE A 354 28.66 14.97 37.13
CA ILE A 354 28.43 16.23 36.41
C ILE A 354 28.63 16.02 34.89
N GLY A 355 29.73 15.38 34.51
CA GLY A 355 30.03 15.10 33.10
C GLY A 355 29.02 14.15 32.45
N ALA A 356 28.63 13.09 33.17
CA ALA A 356 27.63 12.14 32.68
C ALA A 356 26.26 12.79 32.44
N ILE A 357 25.78 13.62 33.38
CA ILE A 357 24.48 14.29 33.26
C ILE A 357 24.47 15.28 32.09
N MET A 358 25.58 16.00 31.86
CA MET A 358 25.68 16.94 30.74
C MET A 358 25.62 16.22 29.39
N MET A 359 26.36 15.12 29.21
CA MET A 359 26.28 14.30 27.99
C MET A 359 24.87 13.73 27.77
N ILE A 360 24.20 13.30 28.84
CA ILE A 360 22.84 12.77 28.77
C ILE A 360 21.83 13.86 28.38
N HIS A 361 22.01 15.08 28.86
CA HIS A 361 21.19 16.23 28.47
C HIS A 361 21.31 16.53 26.96
N GLU A 362 22.52 16.48 26.41
CA GLU A 362 22.76 16.67 24.97
C GLU A 362 22.08 15.58 24.12
N VAL A 363 22.17 14.32 24.55
CA VAL A 363 21.50 13.19 23.88
C VAL A 363 19.97 13.36 23.93
N LEU A 364 19.42 13.83 25.06
CA LEU A 364 18.00 14.11 25.17
C LEU A 364 17.53 15.23 24.26
N ASP A 365 18.31 16.30 24.15
CA ASP A 365 18.00 17.41 23.25
C ASP A 365 18.04 16.98 21.78
N PHE A 366 18.95 16.07 21.43
CA PHE A 366 18.97 15.44 20.11
C PHE A 366 17.70 14.62 19.85
N ILE A 367 17.27 13.79 20.80
CA ILE A 367 16.04 13.00 20.67
C ILE A 367 14.80 13.90 20.60
N LYS A 368 14.74 14.97 21.42
CA LYS A 368 13.68 16.00 21.37
C LYS A 368 13.60 16.63 19.97
N LYS A 369 14.73 16.93 19.35
CA LYS A 369 14.76 17.48 17.98
C LYS A 369 14.24 16.49 16.94
N MET A 370 14.66 15.22 16.99
CA MET A 370 14.17 14.19 16.07
C MET A 370 12.67 13.94 16.20
N SER A 371 12.16 13.91 17.43
CA SER A 371 10.73 13.74 17.73
C SER A 371 9.86 14.88 17.23
N ARG A 372 10.38 16.11 17.09
CA ARG A 372 9.65 17.27 16.57
C ARG A 372 9.74 17.41 15.05
N ALA A 373 10.78 16.85 14.43
CA ALA A 373 11.00 16.90 12.98
C ALA A 373 10.19 15.84 12.22
N SER A 374 9.60 14.87 12.94
CA SER A 374 8.78 13.77 12.43
C SER A 374 7.32 13.98 12.81
#